data_AF-A0A6J0JTG2-F1
#
_entry.id   AF-A0A6J0JTG2-F1
#
_cell.length_a   1.000
_cell.length_b   1.000
_cell.length_c   1.000
_cell.angle_alpha   90.00
_cell.angle_beta   90.00
_cell.angle_gamma   90.00
#
_symmetry.space_group_name_H-M   'P 1'
#
loop_
_entity.id
_entity.type
_entity.pdbx_description
1 polymer ?
#
loop_
_entity_poly.entity_id
_entity_poly.type
_entity_poly.pdbx_seq_one_letter_code
_entity_poly.pdbx_strand_id
1 'polypeptide(L)'
;MNPAIVTSPKKLEKYQMAKPAMCIVLVQIFLAALFHLCMSSQTKECTGTASLPPQFYDNSCPKAQAIVQSFVAKAHSNDPRMAASLLRLHFHDCFVNGCDGSLLLDSSGTIESEKRADTNIDSARGYEVMDDIKSVLEDECPQTVSCADILALVARDTTVITGGPSWEVYLGRRDA
;
A
#
# COMPACT_ATOMS: atom_id res chain seq x y z
N MET A 1 76.40 -63.43 12.25
CA MET A 1 76.70 -62.50 11.13
C MET A 1 75.74 -62.79 9.98
N ASN A 2 74.71 -61.96 9.81
CA ASN A 2 74.08 -61.57 8.52
C ASN A 2 73.01 -60.49 8.79
N PRO A 3 72.56 -59.70 7.79
CA PRO A 3 72.61 -58.25 7.87
C PRO A 3 71.23 -57.59 7.95
N ALA A 4 71.27 -56.27 8.13
CA ALA A 4 70.15 -55.35 8.28
C ALA A 4 69.11 -55.40 7.15
N ILE A 5 67.85 -55.14 7.51
CA ILE A 5 66.84 -54.58 6.60
C ILE A 5 66.37 -53.26 7.23
N VAL A 6 66.85 -52.15 6.68
CA VAL A 6 66.33 -50.80 6.96
C VAL A 6 65.24 -50.51 5.93
N THR A 7 63.98 -50.51 6.35
CA THR A 7 62.88 -49.94 5.55
C THR A 7 62.59 -48.52 6.01
N SER A 8 62.71 -47.57 5.09
CA SER A 8 62.59 -46.13 5.27
C SER A 8 61.13 -45.67 5.50
N PRO A 9 60.84 -44.80 6.50
CA PRO A 9 59.51 -44.29 6.78
C PRO A 9 59.26 -42.97 6.01
N LYS A 10 59.06 -43.03 4.68
CA LYS A 10 58.81 -41.80 3.89
C LYS A 10 57.45 -41.71 3.19
N LYS A 11 56.49 -42.57 3.52
CA LYS A 11 55.17 -42.57 2.85
C LYS A 11 53.99 -42.08 3.71
N LEU A 12 54.17 -41.92 5.02
CA LEU A 12 53.10 -41.51 5.95
C LEU A 12 53.00 -40.01 6.23
N GLU A 13 53.97 -39.19 5.81
CA GLU A 13 53.96 -37.75 6.12
C GLU A 13 53.11 -36.91 5.15
N LYS A 14 52.86 -37.40 3.92
CA LYS A 14 52.05 -36.64 2.93
C LYS A 14 50.55 -36.64 3.25
N TYR A 15 50.05 -37.63 3.98
CA TYR A 15 48.62 -37.75 4.31
C TYR A 15 48.22 -36.94 5.56
N GLN A 16 49.17 -36.52 6.39
CA GLN A 16 48.89 -35.80 7.64
C GLN A 16 48.71 -34.28 7.44
N MET A 17 49.30 -33.70 6.39
CA MET A 17 49.23 -32.25 6.10
C MET A 17 47.99 -31.81 5.31
N ALA A 18 47.18 -32.75 4.81
CA ALA A 18 45.96 -32.43 4.06
C ALA A 18 44.75 -32.15 4.98
N LYS A 19 44.76 -32.61 6.23
CA LYS A 19 43.61 -32.54 7.15
C LYS A 19 43.25 -31.13 7.64
N PRO A 20 44.20 -30.27 8.08
CA PRO A 20 43.83 -28.93 8.54
C PRO A 20 43.47 -28.01 7.35
N ALA A 21 44.19 -28.13 6.24
CA ALA A 21 43.90 -27.35 5.04
C ALA A 21 42.54 -27.69 4.42
N MET A 22 42.16 -28.97 4.38
CA MET A 22 40.86 -29.41 3.86
C MET A 22 39.70 -28.96 4.76
N CYS A 23 39.86 -29.00 6.08
CA CYS A 23 38.85 -28.44 7.01
C CYS A 23 38.67 -26.93 6.83
N ILE A 24 39.76 -26.16 6.68
CA ILE A 24 39.68 -24.72 6.46
C ILE A 24 38.97 -24.41 5.15
N VAL A 25 39.30 -25.12 4.07
CA VAL A 25 38.63 -24.93 2.77
C VAL A 25 37.14 -25.25 2.85
N LEU A 26 36.75 -26.33 3.56
CA LEU A 26 35.34 -26.69 3.74
C LEU A 26 34.57 -25.69 4.61
N VAL A 27 35.19 -25.15 5.67
CA VAL A 27 34.59 -24.11 6.52
C VAL A 27 34.42 -22.79 5.74
N GLN A 28 35.40 -22.41 4.92
CA GLN A 28 35.32 -21.21 4.07
C GLN A 28 34.22 -21.36 3.00
N ILE A 29 34.07 -22.54 2.39
CA ILE A 29 32.98 -22.82 1.44
C ILE A 29 31.60 -22.75 2.13
N PHE A 30 31.48 -23.30 3.35
CA PHE A 30 30.23 -23.22 4.12
C PHE A 30 29.87 -21.78 4.52
N LEU A 31 30.85 -20.99 4.97
CA LEU A 31 30.64 -19.58 5.32
C LEU A 31 30.28 -18.74 4.09
N ALA A 32 30.92 -18.98 2.94
CA ALA A 32 30.58 -18.30 1.68
C ALA A 32 29.19 -18.70 1.17
N ALA A 33 28.78 -19.97 1.31
CA ALA A 33 27.45 -20.44 0.95
C ALA A 33 26.34 -19.83 1.85
N LEU A 34 26.60 -19.71 3.16
CA LEU A 34 25.70 -19.02 4.10
C LEU A 34 25.60 -17.51 3.78
N PHE A 35 26.69 -16.88 3.35
CA PHE A 35 26.70 -15.48 2.94
C PHE A 35 25.93 -15.26 1.63
N HIS A 36 26.05 -16.17 0.65
CA HIS A 36 25.26 -16.13 -0.58
C HIS A 36 23.76 -16.39 -0.36
N LEU A 37 23.41 -17.26 0.59
CA LEU A 37 22.01 -17.49 0.96
C LEU A 37 21.39 -16.26 1.65
N CYS A 38 22.20 -15.49 2.40
CA CYS A 38 21.79 -14.23 3.01
C CYS A 38 21.57 -13.10 1.97
N MET A 39 22.37 -13.06 0.90
CA MET A 39 22.25 -12.06 -0.17
C MET A 39 21.15 -12.37 -1.19
N SER A 40 20.50 -13.53 -1.10
CA SER A 40 19.40 -13.92 -2.00
C SER A 40 18.05 -13.27 -1.63
N SER A 41 18.01 -12.45 -0.58
CA SER A 41 16.79 -11.79 -0.09
C SER A 41 16.71 -10.32 -0.48
N GLN A 42 16.85 -9.95 -1.75
CA GLN A 42 16.23 -8.75 -2.35
C GLN A 42 16.59 -8.59 -3.83
N THR A 43 15.77 -9.18 -4.70
CA THR A 43 15.44 -8.53 -5.97
C THR A 43 14.02 -7.98 -5.81
N LYS A 44 13.89 -6.80 -5.18
CA LYS A 44 12.71 -5.98 -5.46
C LYS A 44 12.91 -5.45 -6.88
N GLU A 45 12.34 -6.15 -7.85
CA GLU A 45 12.13 -5.59 -9.17
C GLU A 45 11.25 -4.36 -8.99
N CYS A 46 11.85 -3.17 -9.12
CA CYS A 46 11.10 -1.93 -9.29
C CYS A 46 10.56 -1.90 -10.72
N THR A 47 9.56 -2.72 -11.01
CA THR A 47 8.54 -2.35 -12.00
C THR A 47 7.65 -1.30 -11.32
N GLY A 48 8.16 -0.08 -11.26
CA GLY A 48 7.55 1.04 -10.52
C GLY A 48 6.20 1.46 -11.10
N THR A 49 5.16 0.70 -10.80
CA THR A 49 3.85 1.29 -10.52
C THR A 49 3.97 1.83 -9.11
N ALA A 50 3.91 3.15 -8.93
CA ALA A 50 3.88 3.76 -7.60
C ALA A 50 2.60 3.30 -6.90
N SER A 51 2.70 2.26 -6.07
CA SER A 51 1.57 1.76 -5.30
C SER A 51 1.34 2.67 -4.09
N LEU A 52 0.12 3.18 -3.96
CA LEU A 52 -0.32 4.13 -2.95
C LEU A 52 -0.47 3.46 -1.57
N PRO A 53 0.40 3.63 -0.56
CA PRO A 53 0.35 2.82 0.65
C PRO A 53 -0.95 3.03 1.46
N PRO A 54 -1.58 1.99 2.03
CA PRO A 54 -2.76 2.17 2.88
C PRO A 54 -2.51 3.02 4.13
N GLN A 55 -1.25 3.10 4.59
CA GLN A 55 -0.81 3.82 5.79
C GLN A 55 -0.45 5.29 5.53
N PHE A 56 -0.80 5.85 4.35
CA PHE A 56 -0.33 7.17 3.91
C PHE A 56 -0.58 8.30 4.94
N TYR A 57 -1.69 8.23 5.68
CA TYR A 57 -2.09 9.24 6.66
C TYR A 57 -1.83 8.87 8.13
N ASP A 58 -1.21 7.72 8.42
CA ASP A 58 -1.09 7.21 9.80
C ASP A 58 -0.32 8.16 10.74
N ASN A 59 0.59 8.97 10.19
CA ASN A 59 1.35 9.97 10.95
C ASN A 59 0.81 11.39 10.81
N SER A 60 0.32 11.77 9.62
CA SER A 60 -0.08 13.14 9.30
C SER A 60 -1.53 13.45 9.67
N CYS A 61 -2.42 12.46 9.60
CA CYS A 61 -3.80 12.58 10.06
C CYS A 61 -4.32 11.23 10.60
N PRO A 62 -3.88 10.81 11.80
CA PRO A 62 -4.16 9.47 12.33
C PRO A 62 -5.66 9.18 12.54
N LYS A 63 -6.49 10.23 12.67
CA LYS A 63 -7.94 10.11 12.85
C LYS A 63 -8.73 10.09 11.55
N ALA A 64 -8.09 10.27 10.39
CA ALA A 64 -8.78 10.48 9.11
C ALA A 64 -9.83 9.39 8.83
N GLN A 65 -9.42 8.11 8.89
CA GLN A 65 -10.33 7.01 8.59
C GLN A 65 -11.51 6.92 9.57
N ALA A 66 -11.27 7.16 10.86
CA ALA A 66 -12.33 7.13 11.87
C ALA A 66 -13.33 8.27 11.69
N ILE A 67 -12.86 9.46 11.31
CA ILE A 67 -13.73 10.60 10.98
C ILE A 67 -14.61 10.25 9.80
N VAL A 68 -14.04 9.80 8.67
CA VAL A 68 -14.81 9.40 7.47
C VAL A 68 -15.86 8.35 7.83
N GLN A 69 -15.47 7.30 8.54
CA GLN A 69 -16.37 6.20 8.93
C GLN A 69 -17.55 6.70 9.77
N SER A 70 -17.32 7.63 10.71
CA SER A 70 -18.38 8.18 11.57
C SER A 70 -19.42 8.99 10.78
N PHE A 71 -18.97 9.77 9.80
CA PHE A 71 -19.85 10.57 8.94
C PHE A 71 -20.63 9.69 7.97
N VAL A 72 -20.00 8.66 7.42
CA VAL A 72 -20.70 7.64 6.61
C VAL A 72 -21.79 6.95 7.44
N ALA A 73 -21.50 6.58 8.69
CA ALA A 73 -22.49 5.96 9.57
C ALA A 73 -23.67 6.90 9.87
N LYS A 74 -23.40 8.17 10.15
CA LYS A 74 -24.43 9.21 10.35
C LYS A 74 -25.26 9.45 9.08
N ALA A 75 -24.61 9.52 7.93
CA ALA A 75 -25.30 9.74 6.65
C ALA A 75 -26.21 8.56 6.30
N HIS A 76 -25.74 7.33 6.49
CA HIS A 76 -26.52 6.11 6.26
C HIS A 76 -27.68 5.96 7.24
N SER A 77 -27.51 6.32 8.52
CA SER A 77 -28.60 6.25 9.49
C SER A 77 -29.73 7.24 9.19
N ASN A 78 -29.39 8.41 8.65
CA ASN A 78 -30.36 9.42 8.23
C ASN A 78 -31.04 9.06 6.90
N ASP A 79 -30.29 8.53 5.93
CA ASP A 79 -30.79 8.05 4.65
C ASP A 79 -30.05 6.77 4.24
N PRO A 80 -30.69 5.60 4.35
CA PRO A 80 -30.06 4.33 3.99
C PRO A 80 -29.53 4.29 2.56
N ARG A 81 -30.15 5.02 1.62
CA ARG A 81 -29.73 5.09 0.21
C ARG A 81 -28.41 5.86 0.05
N MET A 82 -28.02 6.68 1.03
CA MET A 82 -26.80 7.48 0.96
C MET A 82 -25.55 6.62 0.82
N ALA A 83 -25.54 5.41 1.38
CA ALA A 83 -24.43 4.47 1.18
C ALA A 83 -24.18 4.16 -0.30
N ALA A 84 -25.24 3.88 -1.07
CA ALA A 84 -25.13 3.63 -2.51
C ALA A 84 -24.78 4.90 -3.29
N SER A 85 -25.32 6.06 -2.90
CA SER A 85 -25.00 7.34 -3.53
C SER A 85 -23.53 7.70 -3.41
N LEU A 86 -22.97 7.56 -2.22
CA LEU A 86 -21.58 7.86 -1.91
C LEU A 86 -20.59 6.89 -2.57
N LEU A 87 -20.89 5.59 -2.57
CA LEU A 87 -20.12 4.61 -3.35
C LEU A 87 -20.10 4.97 -4.84
N ARG A 88 -21.24 5.44 -5.37
CA ARG A 88 -21.36 5.86 -6.77
C ARG A 88 -20.51 7.11 -7.07
N LEU A 89 -20.36 8.06 -6.15
CA LEU A 89 -19.49 9.21 -6.37
C LEU A 89 -18.04 8.78 -6.64
N HIS A 90 -17.50 7.84 -5.84
CA HIS A 90 -16.15 7.32 -6.08
C HIS A 90 -16.02 6.63 -7.45
N PHE A 91 -17.03 5.83 -7.84
CA PHE A 91 -17.03 5.21 -9.17
C PHE A 91 -17.01 6.24 -10.30
N HIS A 92 -17.84 7.29 -10.20
CA HIS A 92 -17.93 8.32 -11.24
C HIS A 92 -16.68 9.19 -11.31
N ASP A 93 -16.05 9.49 -10.18
CA ASP A 93 -14.74 10.17 -10.12
C ASP A 93 -13.68 9.34 -10.85
N CYS A 94 -13.49 8.09 -10.43
CA CYS A 94 -12.47 7.22 -11.01
C CYS A 94 -12.64 6.93 -12.51
N PHE A 95 -13.84 7.05 -13.07
CA PHE A 95 -14.11 6.78 -14.49
C PHE A 95 -13.80 7.96 -15.41
N VAL A 96 -13.69 9.18 -14.88
CA VAL A 96 -13.38 10.37 -15.65
C VAL A 96 -12.02 10.87 -15.19
N ASN A 97 -11.00 10.75 -16.05
CA ASN A 97 -9.61 11.15 -15.76
C ASN A 97 -8.92 10.48 -14.55
N GLY A 98 -9.59 9.58 -13.84
CA GLY A 98 -9.04 8.82 -12.72
C GLY A 98 -9.57 9.33 -11.38
N CYS A 99 -9.16 8.70 -10.28
CA CYS A 99 -9.66 9.06 -8.96
C CYS A 99 -8.92 10.32 -8.45
N ASP A 100 -9.34 11.51 -8.88
CA ASP A 100 -8.66 12.78 -8.64
C ASP A 100 -9.57 13.84 -7.98
N GLY A 101 -10.76 13.46 -7.53
CA GLY A 101 -11.70 14.37 -6.86
C GLY A 101 -12.33 15.43 -7.78
N SER A 102 -12.07 15.38 -9.09
CA SER A 102 -12.60 16.33 -10.08
C SER A 102 -14.14 16.36 -10.09
N LEU A 103 -14.79 15.23 -9.83
CA LEU A 103 -16.26 15.13 -9.74
C LEU A 103 -16.86 16.10 -8.70
N LEU A 104 -16.10 16.48 -7.68
CA LEU A 104 -16.56 17.30 -6.56
C LEU A 104 -16.54 18.80 -6.88
N LEU A 105 -15.84 19.22 -7.94
CA LEU A 105 -15.68 20.62 -8.30
C LEU A 105 -16.97 21.21 -8.86
N ASP A 106 -17.30 22.43 -8.43
CA ASP A 106 -18.39 23.23 -9.00
C ASP A 106 -17.90 24.03 -10.21
N SER A 107 -18.85 24.49 -11.04
CA SER A 107 -18.53 25.30 -12.21
C SER A 107 -17.86 26.62 -11.80
N SER A 108 -16.78 26.97 -12.49
CA SER A 108 -16.02 28.19 -12.25
C SER A 108 -15.44 28.74 -13.54
N GLY A 109 -15.77 29.99 -13.87
CA GLY A 109 -15.30 30.64 -15.10
C GLY A 109 -15.67 29.84 -16.36
N THR A 110 -14.66 29.33 -17.06
CA THR A 110 -14.81 28.52 -18.28
C THR A 110 -14.86 27.01 -18.01
N ILE A 111 -14.80 26.58 -16.74
CA ILE A 111 -14.82 25.18 -16.36
C ILE A 111 -16.26 24.78 -16.03
N GLU A 112 -16.82 23.88 -16.84
CA GLU A 112 -18.08 23.22 -16.55
C GLU A 112 -17.86 22.05 -15.59
N SER A 113 -18.74 21.92 -14.60
CA SER A 113 -18.61 20.87 -13.58
C SER A 113 -19.08 19.53 -14.13
N GLU A 114 -18.38 18.46 -13.78
CA GLU A 114 -18.82 17.10 -14.08
C GLU A 114 -20.17 16.75 -13.47
N LYS A 115 -20.60 17.47 -12.42
CA LYS A 115 -21.95 17.37 -11.85
C LYS A 115 -23.06 17.66 -12.87
N ARG A 116 -22.74 18.37 -13.96
CA ARG A 116 -23.65 18.71 -15.06
C ARG A 116 -23.64 17.71 -16.22
N ALA A 117 -22.78 16.71 -16.21
CA ALA A 117 -22.79 15.66 -17.21
C ALA A 117 -24.13 14.89 -17.19
N ASP A 118 -24.59 14.38 -18.33
CA ASP A 118 -25.88 13.67 -18.46
C ASP A 118 -26.04 12.51 -17.46
N THR A 119 -24.94 11.87 -17.07
CA THR A 119 -24.93 10.77 -16.12
C THR A 119 -25.03 11.24 -14.66
N ASN A 120 -24.70 12.49 -14.37
CA ASN A 120 -24.60 13.05 -13.02
C ASN A 120 -25.72 14.04 -12.68
N ILE A 121 -26.19 14.80 -13.66
CA ILE A 121 -27.23 15.81 -13.46
C ILE A 121 -28.52 15.17 -12.92
N ASP A 122 -29.06 15.76 -11.85
CA ASP A 122 -30.24 15.25 -11.11
C ASP A 122 -30.15 13.77 -10.71
N SER A 123 -28.93 13.25 -10.57
CA SER A 123 -28.67 11.82 -10.41
C SER A 123 -27.60 11.53 -9.35
N ALA A 124 -26.42 12.11 -9.49
CA ALA A 124 -25.36 12.02 -8.48
C ALA A 124 -25.72 12.91 -7.27
N ARG A 125 -25.46 12.40 -6.05
CA ARG A 125 -25.86 13.06 -4.79
C ARG A 125 -24.97 12.63 -3.63
N GLY A 126 -25.04 13.35 -2.52
CA GLY A 126 -24.20 13.12 -1.33
C GLY A 126 -22.96 14.02 -1.28
N TYR A 127 -22.90 15.07 -2.12
CA TYR A 127 -21.82 16.05 -2.11
C TYR A 127 -21.73 16.78 -0.76
N GLU A 128 -22.88 17.06 -0.14
CA GLU A 128 -22.97 17.68 1.18
C GLU A 128 -22.32 16.84 2.29
N VAL A 129 -22.34 15.51 2.17
CA VAL A 129 -21.64 14.62 3.12
C VAL A 129 -20.14 14.70 2.90
N MET A 130 -19.69 14.86 1.66
CA MET A 130 -18.27 15.06 1.34
C MET A 130 -17.75 16.39 1.89
N ASP A 131 -18.53 17.46 1.77
CA ASP A 131 -18.21 18.78 2.32
C ASP A 131 -18.09 18.73 3.85
N ASP A 132 -19.06 18.10 4.52
CA ASP A 132 -19.06 17.90 5.98
C ASP A 132 -17.81 17.13 6.46
N ILE A 133 -17.47 16.04 5.76
CA ILE A 133 -16.27 15.24 6.08
C ILE A 133 -15.01 16.09 5.87
N LYS A 134 -14.91 16.77 4.72
CA LYS A 134 -13.74 17.58 4.38
C LYS A 134 -13.55 18.72 5.38
N SER A 135 -14.62 19.39 5.79
CA SER A 135 -14.56 20.45 6.80
C SER A 135 -13.95 19.95 8.11
N VAL A 136 -14.43 18.81 8.63
CA VAL A 136 -13.91 18.27 9.89
C VAL A 136 -12.46 17.78 9.76
N LEU A 137 -12.10 17.21 8.60
CA LEU A 137 -10.72 16.81 8.35
C LEU A 137 -9.78 18.01 8.24
N GLU A 138 -10.20 19.12 7.62
CA GLU A 138 -9.39 20.34 7.56
C GLU A 138 -9.22 21.00 8.94
N ASP A 139 -10.21 20.89 9.83
CA ASP A 139 -10.09 21.34 11.21
C ASP A 139 -9.13 20.45 12.04
N GLU A 140 -9.14 19.13 11.81
CA GLU A 140 -8.27 18.17 12.53
C GLU A 140 -6.83 18.15 11.99
N CYS A 141 -6.66 18.21 10.67
CA CYS A 141 -5.39 18.07 9.99
C CYS A 141 -5.36 18.91 8.69
N PRO A 142 -5.10 20.23 8.80
CA PRO A 142 -5.18 21.17 7.69
C PRO A 142 -4.34 20.73 6.48
N GLN A 143 -4.90 20.90 5.28
CA GLN A 143 -4.26 20.68 3.98
C GLN A 143 -3.59 19.30 3.83
N THR A 144 -4.13 18.28 4.51
CA THR A 144 -3.49 16.95 4.60
C THR A 144 -4.20 15.90 3.76
N VAL A 145 -5.50 15.68 4.01
CA VAL A 145 -6.27 14.60 3.36
C VAL A 145 -6.91 15.10 2.06
N SER A 146 -6.63 14.44 0.93
CA SER A 146 -7.20 14.82 -0.37
C SER A 146 -8.68 14.45 -0.46
N CYS A 147 -9.45 15.21 -1.24
CA CYS A 147 -10.85 14.90 -1.53
C CYS A 147 -10.98 13.56 -2.29
N ALA A 148 -10.03 13.27 -3.17
CA ALA A 148 -9.94 11.98 -3.87
C ALA A 148 -9.82 10.78 -2.91
N ASP A 149 -9.02 10.89 -1.84
CA ASP A 149 -8.90 9.81 -0.86
C ASP A 149 -10.10 9.73 0.08
N ILE A 150 -10.79 10.86 0.35
CA ILE A 150 -12.07 10.82 1.07
C ILE A 150 -13.09 10.00 0.26
N LEU A 151 -13.20 10.20 -1.06
CA LEU A 151 -14.10 9.39 -1.91
C LEU A 151 -13.78 7.89 -1.82
N ALA A 152 -12.49 7.53 -1.83
CA ALA A 152 -12.07 6.14 -1.72
C ALA A 152 -12.39 5.52 -0.35
N LEU A 153 -12.16 6.25 0.74
CA LEU A 153 -12.52 5.81 2.10
C LEU A 153 -14.03 5.65 2.27
N VAL A 154 -14.80 6.63 1.78
CA VAL A 154 -16.25 6.62 1.80
C VAL A 154 -16.81 5.42 1.03
N ALA A 155 -16.25 5.08 -0.14
CA ALA A 155 -16.65 3.90 -0.90
C ALA A 155 -16.47 2.58 -0.12
N ARG A 156 -15.36 2.45 0.63
CA ARG A 156 -15.12 1.32 1.52
C ARG A 156 -16.10 1.29 2.67
N ASP A 157 -16.23 2.41 3.40
CA ASP A 157 -17.07 2.49 4.61
C ASP A 157 -18.54 2.24 4.30
N THR A 158 -19.04 2.72 3.16
CA THR A 158 -20.43 2.49 2.72
C THR A 158 -20.68 1.04 2.29
N THR A 159 -19.67 0.37 1.75
CA THR A 159 -19.76 -1.07 1.45
C THR A 159 -19.78 -1.90 2.73
N VAL A 160 -18.92 -1.57 3.70
CA VAL A 160 -18.86 -2.27 4.99
C VAL A 160 -20.16 -2.09 5.78
N ILE A 161 -20.68 -0.86 5.88
CA ILE A 161 -21.89 -0.60 6.68
C ILE A 161 -23.14 -1.28 6.10
N THR A 162 -23.15 -1.56 4.80
CA THR A 162 -24.24 -2.28 4.12
C THR A 162 -24.07 -3.81 4.13
N GLY A 163 -23.07 -4.32 4.86
CA GLY A 163 -22.82 -5.75 5.04
C GLY A 163 -21.88 -6.37 4.01
N GLY A 164 -21.20 -5.55 3.21
CA GLY A 164 -20.14 -5.98 2.29
C GLY A 164 -18.79 -6.24 2.97
N PRO A 165 -17.78 -6.67 2.21
CA PRO A 165 -16.45 -6.90 2.74
C PRO A 165 -15.74 -5.60 3.12
N SER A 166 -14.78 -5.68 4.03
CA SER A 166 -13.79 -4.62 4.26
C SER A 166 -12.51 -4.92 3.49
N TRP A 167 -11.80 -3.88 3.08
CA TRP A 167 -10.48 -3.97 2.45
C TRP A 167 -9.60 -2.81 2.90
N GLU A 168 -8.29 -2.95 2.67
CA GLU A 168 -7.34 -1.85 2.80
C GLU A 168 -7.51 -0.90 1.62
N VAL A 169 -7.83 0.36 1.91
CA VAL A 169 -7.87 1.41 0.89
C VAL A 169 -6.44 1.91 0.69
N TYR A 170 -5.92 1.79 -0.53
CA TYR A 170 -4.65 2.42 -0.92
C TYR A 170 -4.83 3.94 -0.97
N LEU A 171 -3.99 4.71 -0.28
CA LEU A 171 -4.13 6.16 -0.05
C LEU A 171 -2.89 6.93 -0.50
N GLY A 172 -3.06 8.24 -0.72
CA GLY A 172 -2.07 9.17 -1.25
C GLY A 172 -2.44 9.77 -2.61
N ARG A 173 -3.71 9.71 -3.01
CA ARG A 173 -4.20 10.42 -4.20
C ARG A 173 -4.12 11.93 -3.98
N ARG A 174 -4.03 12.68 -5.06
CA ARG A 174 -4.07 14.15 -5.04
C ARG A 174 -5.28 14.63 -5.82
N ASP A 175 -5.76 15.81 -5.45
CA ASP A 175 -6.88 16.47 -6.11
C ASP A 175 -6.41 17.11 -7.45
N ALA A 176 -7.31 17.15 -8.44
CA ALA A 176 -7.10 17.69 -9.79
C ALA A 176 -6.79 19.20 -9.85
#